data_AF-A0A821S2C4-F1
#
_entry.id   AF-A0A821S2C4-F1
#
_cell.length_a   1.000
_cell.length_b   1.000
_cell.length_c   1.000
_cell.angle_alpha   90.00
_cell.angle_beta   90.00
_cell.angle_gamma   90.00
#
_symmetry.space_group_name_H-M   'P 1'
#
loop_
_entity.id
_entity.type
_entity.pdbx_description
1 polymer ?
#
loop_
_entity_poly.entity_id
_entity_poly.type
_entity_poly.pdbx_seq_one_letter_code
_entity_poly.pdbx_strand_id
1 'polypeptide(L)'
;MKYNIPLANVHGVSAMNALISYTFRQEYEEIRKKSDITHERLMRETNSYRMFMQQALGQTWEQAAKYINANLLPNIAEELWKKSNYDSFLHNTLGIVSQHIIPICLTTALQKCIYYIGKSYEKINIRKSCLDIGEKPLLETLSRFEYVHQELHLIQKKAEENTHQWRCDIIKFVDESFDEAASRSKHVVTEILDDESTEHSSSHWKKLLIGKDILYFNTKDDADLFFETFFYSIKDVSESLMHALNWSIYEKVNRMCFAFQNHLQLATNDICDSIGMHLKLLLGFEVIHFESVSKLLNITNFSSALTETQVVVSRRLWYFLWLVKGKCQVKMNQLSKKQLEHTAVDTLKENFKKLKQYAIDETENRLQKVFRSHFDSIEKYLLEQSNNIQMALDDKKLEKKAMENQFNDLLNTLSINKDYIENTLKEINKYFKN
;
A
#
# COMPACT_ATOMS: atom_id res chain seq x y z
N MET A 1 7.07 -16.86 -3.37
CA MET A 1 6.10 -17.00 -4.48
C MET A 1 5.33 -15.70 -4.59
N LYS A 2 5.50 -14.95 -5.67
CA LYS A 2 4.60 -13.83 -5.99
C LYS A 2 3.30 -14.46 -6.47
N TYR A 3 2.27 -14.48 -5.63
CA TYR A 3 0.93 -14.75 -6.13
C TYR A 3 0.53 -13.50 -6.92
N ASN A 4 0.71 -13.55 -8.25
CA ASN A 4 -0.09 -12.76 -9.14
C ASN A 4 -1.52 -13.27 -8.95
N ILE A 5 -2.20 -12.79 -7.91
CA ILE A 5 -3.66 -12.84 -7.90
C ILE A 5 -4.01 -11.97 -9.09
N PRO A 6 -4.57 -12.52 -10.17
CA PRO A 6 -5.14 -11.66 -11.19
C PRO A 6 -6.30 -10.99 -10.48
N LEU A 7 -6.07 -9.77 -9.98
CA LEU A 7 -7.11 -8.76 -9.95
C LEU A 7 -7.47 -8.55 -11.42
N ALA A 8 -8.21 -9.51 -11.97
CA ALA A 8 -8.77 -9.43 -13.30
C ALA A 8 -9.48 -8.10 -13.34
N ASN A 9 -9.06 -7.24 -14.26
CA ASN A 9 -9.69 -5.99 -14.64
C ASN A 9 -11.10 -5.85 -14.07
N VAL A 10 -11.25 -5.14 -12.95
CA VAL A 10 -12.57 -4.74 -12.41
C VAL A 10 -13.19 -3.63 -13.29
N HIS A 11 -12.61 -3.38 -14.46
CA HIS A 11 -13.21 -2.62 -15.53
C HIS A 11 -14.43 -3.38 -16.07
N GLY A 12 -15.63 -3.02 -15.59
CA GLY A 12 -16.89 -3.57 -16.08
C GLY A 12 -17.93 -3.93 -15.02
N VAL A 13 -17.62 -3.76 -13.72
CA VAL A 13 -18.62 -3.92 -12.65
C VAL A 13 -19.28 -2.58 -12.35
N SER A 14 -20.60 -2.49 -12.57
CA SER A 14 -21.36 -1.31 -12.17
C SER A 14 -21.99 -1.55 -10.80
N ALA A 15 -21.25 -1.23 -9.74
CA ALA A 15 -21.75 -1.30 -8.36
C ALA A 15 -23.04 -0.48 -8.18
N MET A 16 -23.16 0.63 -8.92
CA MET A 16 -24.34 1.47 -8.95
C MET A 16 -25.56 0.73 -9.53
N ASN A 17 -25.40 0.03 -10.66
CA ASN A 17 -26.49 -0.74 -11.27
C ASN A 17 -26.90 -1.93 -10.41
N ALA A 18 -25.93 -2.62 -9.79
CA ALA A 18 -26.19 -3.72 -8.86
C ALA A 18 -27.00 -3.22 -7.65
N LEU A 19 -26.54 -2.15 -7.00
CA LEU A 19 -27.18 -1.56 -5.83
C LEU A 19 -28.60 -1.09 -6.15
N ILE A 20 -28.76 -0.29 -7.22
CA ILE A 20 -30.06 0.26 -7.61
C ILE A 20 -31.05 -0.86 -7.96
N SER A 21 -30.61 -1.87 -8.72
CA SER A 21 -31.45 -3.02 -9.04
C SER A 21 -31.87 -3.78 -7.80
N TYR A 22 -30.93 -4.07 -6.89
CA TYR A 22 -31.21 -4.82 -5.67
C TYR A 22 -32.20 -4.08 -4.75
N THR A 23 -31.90 -2.81 -4.44
CA THR A 23 -32.76 -1.97 -3.59
C THR A 23 -34.15 -1.83 -4.18
N PHE A 24 -34.25 -1.58 -5.49
CA PHE A 24 -35.55 -1.49 -6.16
C PHE A 24 -36.33 -2.80 -6.10
N ARG A 25 -35.70 -3.96 -6.31
CA ARG A 25 -36.38 -5.27 -6.21
C ARG A 25 -36.91 -5.54 -4.80
N GLN A 26 -36.16 -5.15 -3.76
CA GLN A 26 -36.64 -5.28 -2.38
C GLN A 26 -37.85 -4.39 -2.11
N GLU A 27 -37.75 -3.10 -2.43
CA GLU A 27 -38.83 -2.14 -2.23
C GLU A 27 -40.08 -2.50 -3.06
N TYR A 28 -39.90 -2.98 -4.30
CA TYR A 28 -40.97 -3.46 -5.17
C TYR A 28 -41.72 -4.65 -4.57
N GLU A 29 -41.00 -5.68 -4.09
CA GLU A 29 -41.61 -6.86 -3.48
C GLU A 29 -42.36 -6.54 -2.19
N GLU A 30 -41.89 -5.57 -1.40
CA GLU A 30 -42.60 -5.09 -0.21
C GLU A 30 -43.93 -4.40 -0.54
N ILE A 31 -43.97 -3.63 -1.62
CA ILE A 31 -45.21 -2.95 -2.08
C ILE A 31 -46.15 -3.95 -2.73
N ARG A 32 -45.63 -4.87 -3.56
CA ARG A 32 -46.38 -5.95 -4.20
C ARG A 32 -47.18 -6.78 -3.21
N LYS A 33 -46.57 -7.11 -2.06
CA LYS A 33 -47.21 -7.91 -1.01
C LYS A 33 -48.41 -7.21 -0.36
N LYS A 34 -48.46 -5.88 -0.41
CA LYS A 34 -49.49 -5.09 0.26
C LYS A 34 -50.71 -4.81 -0.62
N SER A 35 -50.57 -4.87 -1.96
CA SER A 35 -51.57 -4.31 -2.90
C SER A 35 -51.12 -4.34 -4.37
N ASP A 36 -52.03 -3.96 -5.26
CA ASP A 36 -51.75 -3.76 -6.70
C ASP A 36 -50.67 -2.72 -6.98
N ILE A 37 -49.84 -3.01 -7.99
CA ILE A 37 -48.65 -2.25 -8.34
C ILE A 37 -48.94 -1.33 -9.53
N THR A 38 -48.71 -0.04 -9.35
CA THR A 38 -48.73 0.96 -10.42
C THR A 38 -47.47 1.82 -10.41
N HIS A 39 -47.11 2.38 -11.57
CA HIS A 39 -45.96 3.28 -11.68
C HIS A 39 -46.06 4.51 -10.77
N GLU A 40 -47.25 5.09 -10.63
CA GLU A 40 -47.49 6.25 -9.76
C GLU A 40 -47.31 5.93 -8.28
N ARG A 41 -47.58 4.68 -7.89
CA ARG A 41 -47.39 4.23 -6.51
C ARG A 41 -45.94 3.93 -6.23
N LEU A 42 -45.26 3.20 -7.12
CA LEU A 42 -43.82 2.97 -7.01
C LEU A 42 -43.07 4.31 -6.92
N MET A 43 -43.41 5.28 -7.78
CA MET A 43 -42.79 6.62 -7.72
C MET A 43 -43.01 7.36 -6.39
N ARG A 44 -44.13 7.13 -5.70
CA ARG A 44 -44.44 7.77 -4.41
C ARG A 44 -43.85 7.03 -3.21
N GLU A 45 -43.80 5.70 -3.27
CA GLU A 45 -43.49 4.84 -2.12
C GLU A 45 -42.09 4.23 -2.16
N THR A 46 -41.38 4.31 -3.29
CA THR A 46 -40.01 3.79 -3.42
C THR A 46 -39.02 4.91 -3.74
N ASN A 47 -38.01 5.05 -2.90
CA ASN A 47 -36.97 6.05 -3.09
C ASN A 47 -36.05 5.68 -4.26
N SER A 48 -35.94 4.38 -4.55
CA SER A 48 -35.05 3.85 -5.59
C SER A 48 -35.64 3.91 -7.00
N TYR A 49 -36.97 4.03 -7.17
CA TYR A 49 -37.62 3.85 -8.49
C TYR A 49 -37.19 4.86 -9.54
N ARG A 50 -37.06 6.14 -9.18
CA ARG A 50 -36.56 7.15 -10.13
C ARG A 50 -35.16 6.82 -10.62
N MET A 51 -34.26 6.48 -9.69
CA MET A 51 -32.88 6.14 -10.01
C MET A 51 -32.81 4.84 -10.82
N PHE A 52 -33.63 3.84 -10.48
CA PHE A 52 -33.77 2.60 -11.24
C PHE A 52 -34.21 2.84 -12.68
N MET A 53 -35.30 3.59 -12.88
CA MET A 53 -35.82 3.85 -14.22
C MET A 53 -34.84 4.67 -15.06
N GLN A 54 -34.15 5.65 -14.46
CA GLN A 54 -33.10 6.42 -15.13
C GLN A 54 -31.93 5.54 -15.59
N GLN A 55 -31.50 4.58 -14.76
CA GLN A 55 -30.39 3.68 -15.12
C GLN A 55 -30.81 2.59 -16.11
N ALA A 56 -32.04 2.09 -16.00
CA ALA A 56 -32.53 1.02 -16.87
C ALA A 56 -32.94 1.52 -18.27
N LEU A 57 -33.52 2.73 -18.36
CA LEU A 57 -34.16 3.26 -19.57
C LEU A 57 -33.53 4.56 -20.10
N GLY A 58 -32.56 5.12 -19.39
CA GLY A 58 -31.84 6.34 -19.80
C GLY A 58 -32.62 7.64 -19.57
N GLN A 59 -32.21 8.71 -20.25
CA GLN A 59 -32.72 10.07 -20.01
C GLN A 59 -34.22 10.24 -20.34
N THR A 60 -34.79 9.38 -21.19
CA THR A 60 -36.20 9.42 -21.62
C THR A 60 -37.11 8.48 -20.79
N TRP A 61 -36.63 8.00 -19.64
CA TRP A 61 -37.35 7.02 -18.82
C TRP A 61 -38.77 7.45 -18.44
N GLU A 62 -39.06 8.73 -18.25
CA GLU A 62 -40.40 9.24 -17.90
C GLU A 62 -41.42 9.02 -19.01
N GLN A 63 -40.97 9.09 -20.27
CA GLN A 63 -41.80 8.81 -21.44
C GLN A 63 -41.94 7.30 -21.63
N ALA A 64 -40.84 6.55 -21.49
CA ALA A 64 -40.85 5.09 -21.60
C ALA A 64 -41.70 4.41 -20.50
N ALA A 65 -41.70 4.95 -19.28
CA ALA A 65 -42.46 4.45 -18.14
C ALA A 65 -43.98 4.42 -18.37
N LYS A 66 -44.51 5.29 -19.26
CA LYS A 66 -45.94 5.33 -19.59
C LYS A 66 -46.41 4.13 -20.41
N TYR A 67 -45.47 3.47 -21.10
CA TYR A 67 -45.75 2.37 -22.02
C TYR A 67 -45.30 1.00 -21.48
N ILE A 68 -44.53 0.99 -20.39
CA ILE A 68 -44.09 -0.24 -19.72
C ILE A 68 -45.18 -0.64 -18.72
N ASN A 69 -45.40 -1.95 -18.57
CA ASN A 69 -46.26 -2.47 -17.51
C ASN A 69 -45.45 -2.59 -16.21
N ALA A 70 -46.00 -2.09 -15.09
CA ALA A 70 -45.34 -2.14 -13.79
C ALA A 70 -44.98 -3.56 -13.32
N ASN A 71 -45.69 -4.58 -13.82
CA ASN A 71 -45.39 -6.00 -13.56
C ASN A 71 -44.14 -6.53 -14.28
N LEU A 72 -43.61 -5.82 -15.28
CA LEU A 72 -42.39 -6.19 -16.00
C LEU A 72 -41.12 -5.58 -15.40
N LEU A 73 -41.26 -4.63 -14.47
CA LEU A 73 -40.13 -3.95 -13.83
C LEU A 73 -39.17 -4.89 -13.08
N PRO A 74 -39.61 -5.99 -12.43
CA PRO A 74 -38.67 -6.95 -11.82
C PRO A 74 -37.72 -7.60 -12.83
N ASN A 75 -38.21 -7.90 -14.04
CA ASN A 75 -37.39 -8.49 -15.10
C ASN A 75 -36.37 -7.47 -15.61
N ILE A 76 -36.77 -6.22 -15.76
CA ILE A 76 -35.87 -5.12 -16.15
C ILE A 76 -34.81 -4.88 -15.07
N ALA A 77 -35.17 -4.99 -13.79
CA ALA A 77 -34.21 -4.96 -12.70
C ALA A 77 -33.25 -6.14 -12.75
N GLU A 78 -33.73 -7.36 -12.99
CA GLU A 78 -32.87 -8.53 -13.16
C GLU A 78 -31.89 -8.37 -14.35
N GLU A 79 -32.33 -7.79 -15.46
CA GLU A 79 -31.43 -7.46 -16.57
C GLU A 79 -30.37 -6.41 -16.18
N LEU A 80 -30.76 -5.39 -15.42
CA LEU A 80 -29.84 -4.36 -14.91
C LEU A 80 -28.81 -4.97 -13.94
N TRP A 81 -29.23 -5.91 -13.10
CA TRP A 81 -28.37 -6.72 -12.25
C TRP A 81 -27.40 -7.57 -13.07
N LYS A 82 -27.87 -8.29 -14.10
CA LYS A 82 -26.99 -9.06 -14.99
C LYS A 82 -25.97 -8.18 -15.70
N LYS A 83 -26.41 -7.03 -16.24
CA LYS A 83 -25.54 -6.03 -16.88
C LYS A 83 -24.52 -5.41 -15.93
N SER A 84 -24.76 -5.46 -14.62
CA SER A 84 -23.80 -4.96 -13.63
C SER A 84 -22.57 -5.85 -13.46
N ASN A 85 -22.60 -7.08 -13.98
CA ASN A 85 -21.55 -8.12 -13.79
C ASN A 85 -21.24 -8.46 -12.32
N TYR A 86 -22.12 -8.07 -11.38
CA TYR A 86 -21.85 -8.20 -9.95
C TYR A 86 -21.86 -9.66 -9.46
N ASP A 87 -22.70 -10.53 -10.04
CA ASP A 87 -22.71 -11.97 -9.72
C ASP A 87 -21.37 -12.62 -10.08
N SER A 88 -20.85 -12.35 -11.27
CA SER A 88 -19.54 -12.83 -11.71
C SER A 88 -18.43 -12.30 -10.80
N PHE A 89 -18.51 -11.02 -10.41
CA PHE A 89 -17.58 -10.43 -9.46
C PHE A 89 -17.63 -11.12 -8.08
N LEU A 90 -18.82 -11.33 -7.51
CA LEU A 90 -18.99 -12.01 -6.23
C LEU A 90 -18.52 -13.46 -6.30
N HIS A 91 -18.88 -14.19 -7.36
CA HIS A 91 -18.48 -15.58 -7.53
C HIS A 91 -16.97 -15.70 -7.66
N ASN A 92 -16.33 -14.82 -8.45
CA ASN A 92 -14.87 -14.76 -8.56
C ASN A 92 -14.21 -14.37 -7.24
N THR A 93 -14.77 -13.40 -6.51
CA THR A 93 -14.23 -12.97 -5.21
C THR A 93 -14.34 -14.08 -4.17
N LEU A 94 -15.50 -14.74 -4.07
CA LEU A 94 -15.70 -15.90 -3.21
C LEU A 94 -14.81 -17.07 -3.62
N GLY A 95 -14.61 -17.28 -4.92
CA GLY A 95 -13.64 -18.21 -5.47
C GLY A 95 -12.22 -17.91 -4.97
N ILE A 96 -11.74 -16.67 -5.12
CA ILE A 96 -10.43 -16.23 -4.64
C ILE A 96 -10.31 -16.38 -3.12
N VAL A 97 -11.33 -15.97 -2.36
CA VAL A 97 -11.33 -16.09 -0.89
C VAL A 97 -11.24 -17.56 -0.48
N SER A 98 -12.07 -18.42 -1.05
CA SER A 98 -12.14 -19.84 -0.69
C SER A 98 -10.95 -20.66 -1.18
N GLN A 99 -10.42 -20.38 -2.37
CA GLN A 99 -9.34 -21.14 -2.99
C GLN A 99 -7.94 -20.63 -2.65
N HIS A 100 -7.81 -19.35 -2.26
CA HIS A 100 -6.50 -18.75 -2.00
C HIS A 100 -6.38 -18.21 -0.59
N ILE A 101 -7.31 -17.37 -0.13
CA ILE A 101 -7.15 -16.68 1.17
C ILE A 101 -7.33 -17.64 2.34
N ILE A 102 -8.43 -18.40 2.39
CA ILE A 102 -8.73 -19.35 3.48
C ILE A 102 -7.61 -20.39 3.63
N PRO A 103 -7.12 -21.06 2.56
CA PRO A 103 -6.04 -22.03 2.67
C PRO A 103 -4.75 -21.43 3.21
N ILE A 104 -4.41 -20.20 2.80
CA ILE A 104 -3.23 -19.49 3.33
C ILE A 104 -3.40 -19.22 4.83
N CYS A 105 -4.56 -18.71 5.26
CA CYS A 105 -4.85 -18.45 6.66
C CYS A 105 -4.77 -19.72 7.51
N LEU A 106 -5.42 -20.81 7.07
CA LEU A 106 -5.39 -22.10 7.76
C LEU A 106 -3.97 -22.68 7.81
N THR A 107 -3.24 -22.63 6.70
CA THR A 107 -1.85 -23.10 6.64
C THR A 107 -0.98 -22.32 7.62
N THR A 108 -1.12 -20.99 7.65
CA THR A 108 -0.37 -20.12 8.57
C THR A 108 -0.71 -20.42 10.03
N ALA A 109 -1.99 -20.63 10.35
CA ALA A 109 -2.43 -20.96 11.69
C ALA A 109 -1.88 -22.33 12.14
N LEU A 110 -1.99 -23.36 11.31
CA LEU A 110 -1.50 -24.69 11.62
C LEU A 110 0.04 -24.73 11.72
N GLN A 111 0.76 -23.99 10.90
CA GLN A 111 2.21 -23.82 11.03
C GLN A 111 2.58 -23.17 12.37
N LYS A 112 1.84 -22.15 12.82
CA LYS A 112 2.02 -21.59 14.17
C LYS A 112 1.76 -22.63 15.26
N CYS A 113 0.73 -23.46 15.12
CA CYS A 113 0.47 -24.55 16.08
C CYS A 113 1.64 -25.55 16.13
N ILE A 114 2.18 -25.99 14.98
CA ILE A 114 3.37 -26.85 14.94
C ILE A 114 4.55 -26.20 15.63
N TYR A 115 4.79 -24.92 15.38
CA TYR A 115 5.85 -24.16 16.04
C TYR A 115 5.70 -24.17 17.58
N TYR A 116 4.50 -23.91 18.12
CA TYR A 116 4.26 -23.93 19.56
C TYR A 116 4.35 -25.32 20.18
N ILE A 117 3.91 -26.37 19.45
CA ILE A 117 4.11 -27.76 19.87
C ILE A 117 5.59 -28.08 19.92
N GLY A 118 6.37 -27.68 18.91
CA GLY A 118 7.82 -27.81 18.89
C GLY A 118 8.49 -27.17 20.10
N LYS A 119 8.10 -25.93 20.44
CA LYS A 119 8.59 -25.24 21.65
C LYS A 119 8.28 -25.98 22.93
N SER A 120 7.08 -26.55 23.04
CA SER A 120 6.67 -27.32 24.22
C SER A 120 7.46 -28.63 24.34
N TYR A 121 7.72 -29.27 23.19
CA TYR A 121 8.55 -30.48 23.12
C TYR A 121 9.98 -30.20 23.58
N GLU A 122 10.58 -29.12 23.09
CA GLU A 122 11.91 -28.66 23.50
C GLU A 122 11.95 -28.38 25.02
N LYS A 123 10.98 -27.60 25.53
CA LYS A 123 10.86 -27.29 26.96
C LYS A 123 10.80 -28.55 27.84
N ILE A 124 9.97 -29.53 27.47
CA ILE A 124 9.83 -30.76 28.25
C ILE A 124 11.12 -31.59 28.18
N ASN A 125 11.76 -31.69 27.01
CA ASN A 125 13.02 -32.42 26.88
C ASN A 125 14.14 -31.79 27.70
N ILE A 126 14.24 -30.46 27.72
CA ILE A 126 15.21 -29.75 28.56
C ILE A 126 14.96 -30.09 30.03
N ARG A 127 13.73 -29.90 30.53
CA ARG A 127 13.38 -30.21 31.92
C ARG A 127 13.64 -31.67 32.27
N LYS A 128 13.29 -32.60 31.39
CA LYS A 128 13.55 -34.04 31.55
C LYS A 128 15.06 -34.33 31.61
N SER A 129 15.86 -33.77 30.71
CA SER A 129 17.32 -33.95 30.70
C SER A 129 17.99 -33.38 31.96
N CYS A 130 17.45 -32.29 32.50
CA CYS A 130 17.94 -31.68 33.73
C CYS A 130 17.68 -32.54 34.97
N LEU A 131 16.69 -33.44 34.98
CA LEU A 131 16.42 -34.31 36.13
C LEU A 131 17.63 -35.19 36.51
N ASP A 132 18.43 -35.59 35.54
CA ASP A 132 19.63 -36.42 35.72
C ASP A 132 20.90 -35.62 36.06
N ILE A 133 20.91 -34.32 35.78
CA ILE A 133 22.04 -33.42 36.02
C ILE A 133 22.04 -32.96 37.48
N GLY A 134 23.18 -32.88 38.17
CA GLY A 134 23.22 -32.33 39.53
C GLY A 134 22.70 -30.88 39.63
N GLU A 135 22.26 -30.45 40.81
CA GLU A 135 21.78 -29.07 41.04
C GLU A 135 22.85 -28.02 40.74
N LYS A 136 24.10 -28.27 41.17
CA LYS A 136 25.22 -27.35 41.00
C LYS A 136 25.51 -27.01 39.52
N PRO A 137 25.64 -27.98 38.59
CA PRO A 137 25.77 -27.68 37.16
C PRO A 137 24.61 -26.86 36.55
N LEU A 138 23.38 -27.03 37.05
CA LEU A 138 22.22 -26.25 36.58
C LEU A 138 22.31 -24.79 37.05
N LEU A 139 22.73 -24.56 38.30
CA LEU A 139 22.99 -23.22 38.82
C LEU A 139 24.13 -22.53 38.06
N GLU A 140 25.22 -23.26 37.75
CA GLU A 140 26.31 -22.75 36.91
C GLU A 140 25.81 -22.35 35.50
N THR A 141 24.86 -23.11 34.94
CA THR A 141 24.25 -22.79 33.64
C THR A 141 23.37 -21.53 33.73
N LEU A 142 22.61 -21.35 34.81
CA LEU A 142 21.84 -20.13 35.05
C LEU A 142 22.74 -18.90 35.16
N SER A 143 23.81 -18.99 35.97
CA SER A 143 24.79 -17.90 36.09
C SER A 143 25.46 -17.59 34.74
N ARG A 144 25.69 -18.61 33.90
CA ARG A 144 26.19 -18.40 32.54
C ARG A 144 25.18 -17.68 31.65
N PHE A 145 23.88 -17.98 31.74
CA PHE A 145 22.86 -17.24 31.00
C PHE A 145 22.73 -15.79 31.47
N GLU A 146 22.85 -15.51 32.77
CA GLU A 146 22.90 -14.15 33.29
C GLU A 146 24.10 -13.38 32.75
N TYR A 147 25.28 -14.00 32.71
CA TYR A 147 26.47 -13.42 32.11
C TYR A 147 26.28 -13.11 30.61
N VAL A 148 25.76 -14.07 29.85
CA VAL A 148 25.47 -13.90 28.42
C VAL A 148 24.43 -12.80 28.18
N HIS A 149 23.44 -12.65 29.05
CA HIS A 149 22.44 -11.57 28.98
C HIS A 149 23.10 -10.20 29.19
N GLN A 150 24.06 -10.09 30.13
CA GLN A 150 24.85 -8.87 30.30
C GLN A 150 25.72 -8.55 29.08
N GLU A 151 26.38 -9.55 28.49
CA GLU A 151 27.15 -9.37 27.24
C GLU A 151 26.26 -8.93 26.07
N LEU A 152 25.05 -9.50 25.96
CA LEU A 152 24.09 -9.10 24.94
C LEU A 152 23.72 -7.62 25.05
N HIS A 153 23.52 -7.09 26.26
CA HIS A 153 23.26 -5.67 26.47
C HIS A 153 24.45 -4.77 26.10
N LEU A 154 25.69 -5.22 26.34
CA LEU A 154 26.88 -4.48 25.92
C LEU A 154 26.97 -4.42 24.39
N ILE A 155 26.70 -5.54 23.70
CA ILE A 155 26.67 -5.61 22.24
C ILE A 155 25.52 -4.76 21.69
N GLN A 156 24.34 -4.81 22.32
CA GLN A 156 23.20 -3.98 21.97
C GLN A 156 23.56 -2.50 22.01
N LYS A 157 24.13 -2.02 23.12
CA LYS A 157 24.53 -0.62 23.26
C LYS A 157 25.54 -0.18 22.19
N LYS A 158 26.54 -1.03 21.91
CA LYS A 158 27.51 -0.76 20.83
C LYS A 158 26.87 -0.77 19.44
N ALA A 159 25.90 -1.65 19.22
CA ALA A 159 25.16 -1.72 17.98
C ALA A 159 24.19 -0.53 17.81
N GLU A 160 23.65 0.06 18.88
CA GLU A 160 22.85 1.30 18.82
C GLU A 160 23.67 2.48 18.30
N GLU A 161 24.92 2.63 18.76
CA GLU A 161 25.85 3.66 18.28
C GLU A 161 26.11 3.50 16.77
N ASN A 162 26.35 2.27 16.31
CA ASN A 162 26.50 1.99 14.88
C ASN A 162 25.19 2.23 14.11
N THR A 163 24.03 1.88 14.68
CA THR A 163 22.72 2.08 14.04
C THR A 163 22.45 3.56 13.77
N HIS A 164 22.89 4.44 14.67
CA HIS A 164 22.78 5.89 14.47
C HIS A 164 23.56 6.35 13.24
N GLN A 165 24.79 5.86 13.05
CA GLN A 165 25.58 6.20 11.86
C GLN A 165 24.90 5.72 10.57
N TRP A 166 24.35 4.51 10.56
CA TRP A 166 23.65 3.97 9.38
C TRP A 166 22.38 4.75 9.07
N ARG A 167 21.64 5.22 10.10
CA ARG A 167 20.52 6.16 9.91
C ARG A 167 20.98 7.44 9.23
N CYS A 168 22.04 8.07 9.73
CA CYS A 168 22.58 9.29 9.14
C CYS A 168 23.00 9.08 7.68
N ASP A 169 23.66 7.96 7.36
CA ASP A 169 24.09 7.66 6.00
C ASP A 169 22.91 7.45 5.03
N ILE A 170 21.83 6.79 5.50
CA ILE A 170 20.62 6.60 4.69
C ILE A 170 19.89 7.93 4.48
N ILE A 171 19.72 8.74 5.54
CA ILE A 171 19.08 10.05 5.44
C ILE A 171 19.86 10.92 4.46
N LYS A 172 21.20 10.94 4.56
CA LYS A 172 22.06 11.68 3.63
C LYS A 172 21.89 11.20 2.19
N PHE A 173 21.84 9.89 1.95
CA PHE A 173 21.62 9.34 0.61
C PHE A 173 20.24 9.72 0.04
N VAL A 174 19.19 9.65 0.88
CA VAL A 174 17.84 10.07 0.52
C VAL A 174 17.86 11.56 0.14
N ASP A 175 18.48 12.40 0.96
CA ASP A 175 18.63 13.83 0.73
C ASP A 175 19.29 14.15 -0.61
N GLU A 176 20.47 13.56 -0.86
CA GLU A 176 21.21 13.73 -2.11
C GLU A 176 20.39 13.28 -3.34
N SER A 177 19.66 12.17 -3.22
CA SER A 177 18.83 11.64 -4.32
C SER A 177 17.63 12.55 -4.62
N PHE A 178 17.03 13.17 -3.60
CA PHE A 178 15.95 14.14 -3.78
C PHE A 178 16.44 15.46 -4.36
N ASP A 179 17.61 15.95 -3.94
CA ASP A 179 18.22 17.17 -4.50
C ASP A 179 18.60 16.98 -5.97
N GLU A 180 19.10 15.80 -6.33
CA GLU A 180 19.36 15.41 -7.71
C GLU A 180 18.07 15.35 -8.53
N ALA A 181 17.02 14.72 -8.01
CA ALA A 181 15.71 14.63 -8.68
C ALA A 181 15.08 16.02 -8.90
N ALA A 182 15.17 16.92 -7.92
CA ALA A 182 14.69 18.30 -8.04
C ALA A 182 15.49 19.11 -9.06
N SER A 183 16.80 18.86 -9.17
CA SER A 183 17.65 19.50 -10.18
C SER A 183 17.32 19.00 -11.59
N ARG A 184 17.12 17.68 -11.76
CA ARG A 184 16.68 17.07 -13.02
C ARG A 184 15.29 17.54 -13.43
N SER A 185 14.35 17.64 -12.49
CA SER A 185 12.99 18.09 -12.78
C SER A 185 12.96 19.53 -13.28
N LYS A 186 13.83 20.40 -12.74
CA LYS A 186 14.00 21.77 -13.26
C LYS A 186 14.44 21.74 -14.74
N HIS A 187 15.45 20.92 -15.08
CA HIS A 187 15.92 20.79 -16.45
C HIS A 187 14.80 20.38 -17.41
N VAL A 188 14.03 19.35 -17.03
CA VAL A 188 12.93 18.85 -17.88
C VAL A 188 11.80 19.87 -18.03
N VAL A 189 11.46 20.62 -16.97
CA VAL A 189 10.47 21.72 -17.07
C VAL A 189 10.97 22.80 -18.03
N THR A 190 12.25 23.16 -17.97
CA THR A 190 12.86 24.12 -18.90
C THR A 190 12.81 23.59 -20.34
N GLU A 191 13.17 22.31 -20.57
CA GLU A 191 13.11 21.67 -21.88
C GLU A 191 11.70 21.63 -22.46
N ILE A 192 10.68 21.23 -21.70
CA ILE A 192 9.27 21.25 -22.16
C ILE A 192 8.88 22.67 -22.60
N LEU A 193 9.26 23.68 -21.81
CA LEU A 193 8.97 25.07 -22.15
C LEU A 193 9.78 25.61 -23.33
N ASP A 194 10.96 25.05 -23.60
CA ASP A 194 11.81 25.36 -24.74
C ASP A 194 11.32 24.66 -26.01
N ASP A 195 11.04 23.36 -25.96
CA ASP A 195 10.54 22.54 -27.08
C ASP A 195 9.18 23.03 -27.57
N GLU A 196 8.24 23.29 -26.65
CA GLU A 196 6.95 23.88 -27.00
C GLU A 196 7.10 25.30 -27.57
N SER A 197 8.25 25.96 -27.39
CA SER A 197 8.58 27.29 -27.94
C SER A 197 9.27 27.29 -29.30
N THR A 198 9.67 26.13 -29.83
CA THR A 198 10.30 26.01 -31.14
C THR A 198 9.28 25.75 -32.27
N GLU A 199 9.55 26.27 -33.47
CA GLU A 199 8.66 26.29 -34.64
C GLU A 199 8.30 24.91 -35.24
N HIS A 200 8.75 23.79 -34.66
CA HIS A 200 8.62 22.45 -35.25
C HIS A 200 7.62 21.52 -34.55
N SER A 201 6.96 21.99 -33.48
CA SER A 201 5.79 21.33 -32.91
C SER A 201 4.56 21.55 -33.82
N SER A 202 3.96 20.47 -34.29
CA SER A 202 2.89 20.47 -35.28
C SER A 202 1.68 21.33 -34.88
N SER A 203 1.56 22.49 -35.51
CA SER A 203 0.32 23.06 -36.06
C SER A 203 -0.77 23.68 -35.18
N HIS A 204 -0.69 23.78 -33.85
CA HIS A 204 -1.76 24.44 -33.07
C HIS A 204 -1.34 25.70 -32.29
N TRP A 205 -0.04 25.91 -32.04
CA TRP A 205 0.44 26.99 -31.18
C TRP A 205 1.19 28.06 -31.97
N LYS A 206 0.48 28.91 -32.73
CA LYS A 206 1.11 30.09 -33.36
C LYS A 206 1.50 31.12 -32.27
N LYS A 207 2.73 30.99 -31.75
CA LYS A 207 3.35 31.91 -30.79
C LYS A 207 3.71 33.24 -31.46
N LEU A 208 3.10 34.34 -31.02
CA LEU A 208 3.60 35.69 -31.28
C LEU A 208 4.65 36.02 -30.21
N LEU A 209 5.89 35.61 -30.43
CA LEU A 209 7.05 36.00 -29.59
C LEU A 209 7.40 37.46 -29.87
N ILE A 210 6.75 38.40 -29.19
CA ILE A 210 7.24 39.78 -29.09
C ILE A 210 7.61 40.04 -27.63
N GLY A 211 8.86 39.73 -27.28
CA GLY A 211 9.42 39.85 -25.93
C GLY A 211 9.69 38.48 -25.31
N LYS A 212 10.97 38.14 -25.12
CA LYS A 212 11.52 36.79 -24.82
C LYS A 212 10.90 36.02 -23.64
N ASP A 213 10.07 36.64 -22.81
CA ASP A 213 9.64 36.08 -21.54
C ASP A 213 8.10 35.95 -21.37
N ILE A 214 7.27 36.38 -22.33
CA ILE A 214 5.79 36.38 -22.19
C ILE A 214 5.15 35.46 -23.23
N LEU A 215 4.24 34.58 -22.78
CA LEU A 215 3.44 33.71 -23.65
C LEU A 215 2.17 34.43 -24.13
N TYR A 216 1.91 34.38 -25.43
CA TYR A 216 0.73 34.98 -26.06
C TYR A 216 -0.10 33.91 -26.78
N PHE A 217 -1.41 33.91 -26.54
CA PHE A 217 -2.38 32.96 -27.12
C PHE A 217 -3.43 33.69 -27.96
N ASN A 218 -3.91 33.06 -29.04
CA ASN A 218 -4.89 33.65 -29.95
C ASN A 218 -6.31 33.57 -29.37
N THR A 219 -6.65 32.49 -28.66
CA THR A 219 -7.96 32.28 -28.02
C THR A 219 -7.83 31.81 -26.57
N LYS A 220 -8.96 31.76 -25.83
CA LYS A 220 -9.01 31.17 -24.49
C LYS A 220 -8.75 29.67 -24.55
N ASP A 221 -9.40 28.99 -25.49
CA ASP A 221 -9.37 27.54 -25.61
C ASP A 221 -7.94 27.08 -25.93
N ASP A 222 -7.19 27.88 -26.71
CA ASP A 222 -5.76 27.66 -26.92
C ASP A 222 -4.95 27.77 -25.62
N ALA A 223 -5.20 28.81 -24.81
CA ALA A 223 -4.51 28.96 -23.54
C ALA A 223 -4.85 27.81 -22.58
N ASP A 224 -6.14 27.46 -22.45
CA ASP A 224 -6.62 26.40 -21.56
C ASP A 224 -6.02 25.04 -21.97
N LEU A 225 -6.03 24.71 -23.27
CA LEU A 225 -5.45 23.46 -23.79
C LEU A 225 -3.92 23.43 -23.65
N PHE A 226 -3.22 24.56 -23.80
CA PHE A 226 -1.78 24.65 -23.52
C PHE A 226 -1.48 24.35 -22.05
N PHE A 227 -2.18 25.01 -21.12
CA PHE A 227 -1.98 24.78 -19.68
C PHE A 227 -2.30 23.33 -19.31
N GLU A 228 -3.39 22.76 -19.84
CA GLU A 228 -3.75 21.36 -19.63
C GLU A 228 -2.64 20.41 -20.11
N THR A 229 -2.14 20.61 -21.33
CA THR A 229 -1.07 19.78 -21.92
C THR A 229 0.26 19.93 -21.17
N PHE A 230 0.62 21.15 -20.79
CA PHE A 230 1.83 21.46 -20.04
C PHE A 230 1.81 20.81 -18.65
N PHE A 231 0.71 20.98 -17.91
CA PHE A 231 0.56 20.37 -16.59
C PHE A 231 0.44 18.84 -16.66
N TYR A 232 -0.17 18.30 -17.72
CA TYR A 232 -0.17 16.86 -17.97
C TYR A 232 1.24 16.33 -18.21
N SER A 233 2.03 17.01 -19.05
CA SER A 233 3.42 16.65 -19.32
C SER A 233 4.31 16.73 -18.07
N ILE A 234 4.14 17.76 -17.24
CA ILE A 234 4.81 17.85 -15.93
C ILE A 234 4.41 16.68 -15.04
N LYS A 235 3.12 16.34 -15.00
CA LYS A 235 2.61 15.24 -14.20
C LYS A 235 3.27 13.91 -14.62
N ASP A 236 3.27 13.58 -15.90
CA ASP A 236 3.88 12.35 -16.42
C ASP A 236 5.38 12.25 -16.11
N VAL A 237 6.12 13.35 -16.32
CA VAL A 237 7.54 13.43 -15.97
C VAL A 237 7.74 13.27 -14.46
N SER A 238 6.91 13.90 -13.64
CA SER A 238 6.99 13.81 -12.19
C SER A 238 6.72 12.39 -11.70
N GLU A 239 5.74 11.69 -12.27
CA GLU A 239 5.43 10.30 -11.95
C GLU A 239 6.61 9.39 -12.29
N SER A 240 7.22 9.57 -13.47
CA SER A 240 8.38 8.80 -13.91
C SER A 240 9.61 9.04 -13.02
N LEU A 241 9.95 10.31 -12.73
CA LEU A 241 11.08 10.68 -11.87
C LEU A 241 10.89 10.16 -10.44
N MET A 242 9.69 10.33 -9.89
CA MET A 242 9.37 9.84 -8.55
C MET A 242 9.43 8.32 -8.49
N HIS A 243 8.93 7.59 -9.50
CA HIS A 243 9.03 6.13 -9.54
C HIS A 243 10.48 5.66 -9.61
N ALA A 244 11.33 6.31 -10.43
CA ALA A 244 12.75 5.99 -10.52
C ALA A 244 13.50 6.27 -9.20
N LEU A 245 13.23 7.43 -8.59
CA LEU A 245 13.79 7.82 -7.29
C LEU A 245 13.39 6.82 -6.20
N ASN A 246 12.11 6.47 -6.17
CA ASN A 246 11.53 5.51 -5.25
C ASN A 246 12.20 4.14 -5.35
N TRP A 247 12.43 3.65 -6.57
CA TRP A 247 13.14 2.39 -6.81
C TRP A 247 14.62 2.46 -6.39
N SER A 248 15.30 3.57 -6.64
CA SER A 248 16.70 3.78 -6.22
C SER A 248 16.85 3.77 -4.70
N ILE A 249 15.98 4.51 -4.00
CA ILE A 249 15.92 4.52 -2.53
C ILE A 249 15.62 3.13 -2.00
N TYR A 250 14.61 2.46 -2.56
CA TYR A 250 14.27 1.08 -2.22
C TYR A 250 15.48 0.15 -2.28
N GLU A 251 16.20 0.13 -3.40
CA GLU A 251 17.31 -0.78 -3.59
C GLU A 251 18.46 -0.50 -2.62
N LYS A 252 18.81 0.78 -2.43
CA LYS A 252 19.88 1.19 -1.53
C LYS A 252 19.56 0.88 -0.07
N VAL A 253 18.35 1.23 0.39
CA VAL A 253 17.90 0.95 1.75
C VAL A 253 17.90 -0.55 2.02
N ASN A 254 17.43 -1.39 1.08
CA ASN A 254 17.47 -2.84 1.28
C ASN A 254 18.89 -3.38 1.38
N ARG A 255 19.82 -2.92 0.53
CA ARG A 255 21.23 -3.33 0.61
C ARG A 255 21.85 -2.93 1.96
N MET A 256 21.54 -1.73 2.44
CA MET A 256 22.01 -1.26 3.75
C MET A 256 21.37 -2.07 4.89
N CYS A 257 20.06 -2.28 4.89
CA CYS A 257 19.40 -3.12 5.89
C CYS A 257 19.96 -4.56 5.93
N PHE A 258 20.27 -5.15 4.76
CA PHE A 258 20.91 -6.47 4.69
C PHE A 258 22.31 -6.47 5.29
N ALA A 259 23.13 -5.47 4.97
CA ALA A 259 24.47 -5.35 5.52
C ALA A 259 24.44 -5.08 7.05
N PHE A 260 23.47 -4.30 7.52
CA PHE A 260 23.23 -4.07 8.94
C PHE A 260 22.84 -5.36 9.67
N GLN A 261 21.96 -6.18 9.09
CA GLN A 261 21.63 -7.48 9.67
C GLN A 261 22.83 -8.42 9.73
N ASN A 262 23.63 -8.50 8.66
CA ASN A 262 24.85 -9.29 8.69
C ASN A 262 25.80 -8.80 9.78
N HIS A 263 25.89 -7.48 10.00
CA HIS A 263 26.66 -6.92 11.08
C HIS A 263 26.13 -7.33 12.46
N LEU A 264 24.82 -7.25 12.69
CA LEU A 264 24.19 -7.71 13.94
C LEU A 264 24.39 -9.21 14.17
N GLN A 265 24.25 -10.02 13.12
CA GLN A 265 24.46 -11.45 13.18
C GLN A 265 25.91 -11.77 13.54
N LEU A 266 26.89 -11.19 12.84
CA LEU A 266 28.31 -11.35 13.16
C LEU A 266 28.63 -10.90 14.59
N ALA A 267 28.05 -9.79 15.04
CA ALA A 267 28.25 -9.29 16.39
C ALA A 267 27.66 -10.22 17.47
N THR A 268 26.63 -10.98 17.15
CA THR A 268 25.92 -11.85 18.11
C THR A 268 26.25 -13.34 17.93
N ASN A 269 27.02 -13.72 16.92
CA ASN A 269 27.34 -15.12 16.61
C ASN A 269 27.99 -15.84 17.79
N ASP A 270 29.00 -15.24 18.43
CA ASP A 270 29.70 -15.87 19.56
C ASP A 270 28.74 -16.18 20.71
N ILE A 271 27.82 -15.25 21.02
CA ILE A 271 26.76 -15.47 22.00
C ILE A 271 25.85 -16.61 21.56
N CYS A 272 25.38 -16.60 20.31
CA CYS A 272 24.45 -17.59 19.77
C CYS A 272 25.04 -19.01 19.78
N ASP A 273 26.31 -19.13 19.37
CA ASP A 273 27.05 -20.39 19.38
C ASP A 273 27.26 -20.88 20.82
N SER A 274 27.56 -19.96 21.75
CA SER A 274 27.78 -20.31 23.16
C SER A 274 26.53 -20.89 23.85
N ILE A 275 25.33 -20.54 23.37
CA ILE A 275 24.03 -20.99 23.88
C ILE A 275 23.33 -22.02 22.97
N GLY A 276 24.00 -22.47 21.91
CA GLY A 276 23.47 -23.46 20.96
C GLY A 276 22.27 -22.98 20.14
N MET A 277 22.08 -21.67 19.99
CA MET A 277 20.95 -21.08 19.26
C MET A 277 21.26 -20.95 17.78
N HIS A 278 20.53 -21.69 16.94
CA HIS A 278 20.56 -21.47 15.49
C HIS A 278 19.61 -20.33 15.09
N LEU A 279 20.13 -19.13 14.95
CA LEU A 279 19.42 -17.91 14.54
C LEU A 279 19.02 -17.89 13.05
N LYS A 280 18.84 -19.06 12.44
CA LYS A 280 18.24 -19.16 11.10
C LYS A 280 16.75 -18.88 11.23
N LEU A 281 16.27 -17.84 10.55
CA LEU A 281 14.86 -17.55 10.24
C LEU A 281 14.04 -16.77 11.29
N LEU A 282 14.24 -15.46 11.43
CA LEU A 282 13.16 -14.59 11.93
C LEU A 282 13.01 -13.24 11.22
N LEU A 283 13.99 -12.82 10.41
CA LEU A 283 13.92 -11.54 9.70
C LEU A 283 13.66 -11.76 8.20
N GLY A 284 12.51 -12.35 7.89
CA GLY A 284 11.97 -12.26 6.54
C GLY A 284 11.64 -10.79 6.26
N PHE A 285 12.40 -10.15 5.37
CA PHE A 285 12.14 -8.77 5.01
C PHE A 285 10.77 -8.65 4.34
N GLU A 286 9.91 -7.81 4.91
CA GLU A 286 8.82 -7.23 4.15
C GLU A 286 9.43 -6.35 3.07
N VAL A 287 9.25 -6.75 1.81
CA VAL A 287 9.57 -5.92 0.64
C VAL A 287 8.96 -4.54 0.88
N ILE A 288 9.81 -3.50 0.93
CA ILE A 288 9.36 -2.11 0.98
C ILE A 288 8.60 -1.83 -0.32
N HIS A 289 7.28 -1.92 -0.29
CA HIS A 289 6.46 -1.27 -1.30
C HIS A 289 6.19 0.12 -0.76
N PHE A 290 7.00 1.08 -1.19
CA PHE A 290 6.55 2.46 -1.13
C PHE A 290 5.19 2.51 -1.82
N GLU A 291 4.17 2.95 -1.09
CA GLU A 291 2.83 3.07 -1.65
C GLU A 291 2.90 3.83 -2.97
N SER A 292 2.07 3.41 -3.93
CA SER A 292 2.08 3.94 -5.29
C SER A 292 2.11 5.47 -5.25
N VAL A 293 3.20 6.05 -5.74
CA VAL A 293 3.45 7.50 -5.82
C VAL A 293 2.24 8.26 -6.36
N SER A 294 1.43 7.61 -7.20
CA SER A 294 0.13 8.08 -7.71
C SER A 294 -0.85 8.56 -6.64
N LYS A 295 -0.86 8.02 -5.41
CA LYS A 295 -1.73 8.50 -4.31
C LYS A 295 -1.26 9.85 -3.74
N LEU A 296 0.05 10.06 -3.67
CA LEU A 296 0.66 11.32 -3.20
C LEU A 296 0.62 12.42 -4.28
N LEU A 297 0.52 12.03 -5.55
CA LEU A 297 0.45 12.94 -6.71
C LEU A 297 -0.97 13.42 -7.06
N ASN A 298 -1.99 13.08 -6.27
CA ASN A 298 -3.34 13.66 -6.37
C ASN A 298 -3.40 15.17 -6.02
N ILE A 299 -2.27 15.87 -6.00
CA ILE A 299 -2.11 17.30 -5.65
C ILE A 299 -2.19 18.20 -6.90
N THR A 300 -2.57 17.70 -8.07
CA THR A 300 -2.88 18.59 -9.20
C THR A 300 -4.29 19.19 -9.08
N ASN A 301 -4.54 19.93 -8.01
CA ASN A 301 -5.35 21.13 -8.11
C ASN A 301 -4.37 22.27 -8.39
N PHE A 302 -3.78 22.30 -9.60
CA PHE A 302 -3.29 23.56 -10.14
C PHE A 302 -4.51 24.47 -10.18
N SER A 303 -4.66 25.30 -9.15
CA SER A 303 -5.93 25.97 -8.91
C SER A 303 -6.28 26.79 -10.15
N SER A 304 -7.55 26.76 -10.51
CA SER A 304 -8.17 27.67 -11.47
C SER A 304 -7.94 29.16 -11.13
N ALA A 305 -7.33 29.49 -9.99
CA ALA A 305 -6.95 30.85 -9.62
C ALA A 305 -5.85 31.44 -10.51
N LEU A 306 -5.08 30.63 -11.26
CA LEU A 306 -4.19 31.14 -12.30
C LEU A 306 -4.93 31.49 -13.62
N THR A 307 -6.24 31.22 -13.71
CA THR A 307 -7.04 31.31 -14.93
C THR A 307 -8.19 32.33 -14.87
N GLU A 308 -8.05 33.43 -14.12
CA GLU A 308 -9.04 34.52 -14.21
C GLU A 308 -8.87 35.34 -15.49
N THR A 309 -9.78 35.13 -16.45
CA THR A 309 -9.76 35.86 -17.72
C THR A 309 -10.63 37.12 -17.67
N GLN A 310 -10.05 38.29 -17.95
CA GLN A 310 -10.80 39.53 -18.18
C GLN A 310 -10.81 39.96 -19.65
N VAL A 311 -11.84 40.71 -20.06
CA VAL A 311 -12.07 41.18 -21.44
C VAL A 311 -11.61 42.63 -21.58
N VAL A 312 -10.69 42.92 -22.51
CA VAL A 312 -10.26 44.29 -22.83
C VAL A 312 -10.44 44.58 -24.33
N VAL A 313 -10.90 45.79 -24.65
CA VAL A 313 -11.16 46.25 -26.02
C VAL A 313 -9.94 46.98 -26.57
N SER A 314 -9.38 46.55 -27.70
CA SER A 314 -8.31 47.28 -28.42
C SER A 314 -8.82 47.92 -29.72
N ARG A 315 -8.21 49.04 -30.13
CA ARG A 315 -8.50 49.75 -31.39
C ARG A 315 -7.28 49.70 -32.30
N ARG A 316 -7.46 49.40 -33.60
CA ARG A 316 -6.38 49.41 -34.60
C ARG A 316 -6.16 50.82 -35.16
N LEU A 317 -4.91 51.24 -35.30
CA LEU A 317 -4.48 52.55 -35.79
C LEU A 317 -4.28 52.54 -37.31
N TRP A 318 -5.38 52.63 -38.07
CA TRP A 318 -5.36 53.08 -39.47
C TRP A 318 -6.53 54.06 -39.68
N TYR A 319 -6.26 55.16 -40.38
CA TYR A 319 -6.97 56.46 -40.33
C TYR A 319 -8.44 56.50 -40.82
N PHE A 320 -9.14 55.38 -41.02
CA PHE A 320 -10.54 55.36 -41.51
C PHE A 320 -11.53 54.50 -40.69
N LEU A 321 -11.11 53.83 -39.61
CA LEU A 321 -11.95 52.87 -38.87
C LEU A 321 -12.17 53.24 -37.39
N TRP A 322 -12.32 54.53 -37.06
CA TRP A 322 -12.69 54.96 -35.70
C TRP A 322 -14.14 54.62 -35.30
N LEU A 323 -14.99 54.27 -36.27
CA LEU A 323 -16.43 54.01 -36.06
C LEU A 323 -16.77 52.52 -35.89
N VAL A 324 -15.84 51.60 -36.15
CA VAL A 324 -16.10 50.16 -36.03
C VAL A 324 -15.32 49.62 -34.83
N LYS A 325 -16.04 49.33 -33.73
CA LYS A 325 -15.52 48.52 -32.63
C LYS A 325 -15.30 47.09 -33.13
N GLY A 326 -14.13 46.80 -33.68
CA GLY A 326 -13.69 45.43 -33.86
C GLY A 326 -13.43 44.81 -32.49
N LYS A 327 -14.18 43.78 -32.11
CA LYS A 327 -13.86 42.97 -30.93
C LYS A 327 -12.67 42.07 -31.29
N CYS A 328 -11.44 42.53 -31.07
CA CYS A 328 -10.34 41.60 -30.90
C CYS A 328 -10.32 41.17 -29.43
N GLN A 329 -10.75 39.94 -29.16
CA GLN A 329 -10.47 39.29 -27.89
C GLN A 329 -8.98 38.91 -27.90
N VAL A 330 -8.16 39.65 -27.17
CA VAL A 330 -6.80 39.19 -26.83
C VAL A 330 -6.77 39.04 -25.32
N LYS A 331 -6.72 37.80 -24.85
CA LYS A 331 -6.59 37.49 -23.42
C LYS A 331 -5.12 37.58 -23.04
N MET A 332 -4.79 38.47 -22.12
CA MET A 332 -3.47 38.49 -21.47
C MET A 332 -3.60 37.88 -20.08
N ASN A 333 -3.32 36.58 -19.96
CA ASN A 333 -2.61 36.10 -18.78
C ASN A 333 -1.12 36.26 -19.11
N GLN A 334 -0.53 37.37 -18.68
CA GLN A 334 0.94 37.52 -18.75
C GLN A 334 1.55 36.66 -17.65
N LEU A 335 1.54 35.34 -17.84
CA LEU A 335 2.45 34.48 -17.10
C LEU A 335 3.75 34.48 -17.88
N SER A 336 4.78 35.05 -17.25
CA SER A 336 6.10 34.94 -17.82
C SER A 336 6.52 33.48 -17.82
N LYS A 337 7.29 33.06 -18.83
CA LYS A 337 7.88 31.71 -18.89
C LYS A 337 8.59 31.36 -17.58
N LYS A 338 9.27 32.33 -16.98
CA LYS A 338 9.94 32.21 -15.67
C LYS A 338 8.98 31.96 -14.52
N GLN A 339 7.81 32.61 -14.48
CA GLN A 339 6.79 32.36 -13.44
C GLN A 339 6.18 30.98 -13.59
N LEU A 340 5.95 30.53 -14.82
CA LEU A 340 5.42 29.20 -15.10
C LEU A 340 6.42 28.11 -14.70
N GLU A 341 7.69 28.27 -15.09
CA GLU A 341 8.80 27.42 -14.66
C GLU A 341 8.92 27.39 -13.14
N HIS A 342 8.90 28.55 -12.48
CA HIS A 342 9.02 28.63 -11.03
C HIS A 342 7.86 27.93 -10.32
N THR A 343 6.63 28.13 -10.79
CA THR A 343 5.43 27.48 -10.22
C THR A 343 5.48 25.97 -10.38
N ALA A 344 5.87 25.48 -11.56
CA ALA A 344 6.04 24.05 -11.82
C ALA A 344 7.12 23.43 -10.93
N VAL A 345 8.29 24.08 -10.85
CA VAL A 345 9.42 23.62 -10.02
C VAL A 345 9.07 23.63 -8.53
N ASP A 346 8.38 24.65 -8.04
CA ASP A 346 7.99 24.73 -6.63
C ASP A 346 6.96 23.67 -6.25
N THR A 347 5.99 23.42 -7.13
CA THR A 347 5.01 22.33 -6.96
C THR A 347 5.72 20.97 -6.87
N LEU A 348 6.69 20.73 -7.75
CA LEU A 348 7.50 19.51 -7.73
C LEU A 348 8.34 19.41 -6.45
N LYS A 349 8.98 20.49 -6.02
CA LYS A 349 9.75 20.54 -4.77
C LYS A 349 8.90 20.24 -3.53
N GLU A 350 7.66 20.75 -3.46
CA GLU A 350 6.77 20.45 -2.35
C GLU A 350 6.41 18.96 -2.31
N ASN A 351 6.14 18.36 -3.47
CA ASN A 351 5.87 16.92 -3.59
C ASN A 351 7.09 16.08 -3.22
N PHE A 352 8.27 16.46 -3.69
CA PHE A 352 9.53 15.84 -3.30
C PHE A 352 9.77 15.93 -1.78
N LYS A 353 9.48 17.08 -1.15
CA LYS A 353 9.62 17.25 0.30
C LYS A 353 8.71 16.32 1.10
N LYS A 354 7.45 16.15 0.68
CA LYS A 354 6.50 15.22 1.33
C LYS A 354 6.97 13.77 1.20
N LEU A 355 7.38 13.36 -0.02
CA LEU A 355 7.89 12.01 -0.25
C LEU A 355 9.20 11.75 0.50
N LYS A 356 10.09 12.74 0.57
CA LYS A 356 11.33 12.69 1.33
C LYS A 356 11.07 12.38 2.80
N GLN A 357 10.17 13.14 3.44
CA GLN A 357 9.83 12.90 4.85
C GLN A 357 9.28 11.48 5.06
N TYR A 358 8.36 11.06 4.18
CA TYR A 358 7.81 9.69 4.24
C TYR A 358 8.90 8.62 4.09
N ALA A 359 9.83 8.78 3.16
CA ALA A 359 10.93 7.84 2.94
C ALA A 359 11.88 7.75 4.15
N ILE A 360 12.16 8.89 4.79
CA ILE A 360 12.96 8.95 6.01
C ILE A 360 12.23 8.22 7.15
N ASP A 361 10.97 8.58 7.42
CA ASP A 361 10.19 8.00 8.53
C ASP A 361 10.05 6.48 8.38
N GLU A 362 9.73 5.99 7.18
CA GLU A 362 9.59 4.56 6.90
C GLU A 362 10.92 3.81 7.08
N THR A 363 12.03 4.41 6.66
CA THR A 363 13.36 3.81 6.84
C THR A 363 13.75 3.76 8.32
N GLU A 364 13.57 4.85 9.06
CA GLU A 364 13.89 4.92 10.48
C GLU A 364 13.11 3.90 11.30
N ASN A 365 11.79 3.81 11.05
CA ASN A 365 10.90 2.87 11.72
C ASN A 365 11.32 1.42 11.46
N ARG A 366 11.71 1.09 10.23
CA ARG A 366 12.15 -0.26 9.86
C ARG A 366 13.48 -0.66 10.46
N LEU A 367 14.49 0.21 10.39
CA LEU A 367 15.80 -0.05 11.01
C LEU A 367 15.64 -0.31 12.52
N GLN A 368 14.81 0.49 13.18
CA GLN A 368 14.51 0.32 14.60
C GLN A 368 13.75 -0.98 14.88
N LYS A 369 12.78 -1.35 14.03
CA LYS A 369 12.07 -2.61 14.13
C LYS A 369 12.99 -3.81 13.96
N VAL A 370 13.90 -3.79 12.97
CA VAL A 370 14.89 -4.85 12.75
C VAL A 370 15.84 -4.95 13.92
N PHE A 371 16.38 -3.81 14.37
CA PHE A 371 17.28 -3.74 15.52
C PHE A 371 16.63 -4.35 16.77
N ARG A 372 15.46 -3.84 17.17
CA ARG A 372 14.72 -4.33 18.34
C ARG A 372 14.37 -5.80 18.19
N SER A 373 13.78 -6.19 17.07
CA SER A 373 13.38 -7.57 16.82
C SER A 373 14.55 -8.56 16.90
N HIS A 374 15.77 -8.16 16.54
CA HIS A 374 16.95 -9.01 16.64
C HIS A 374 17.32 -9.28 18.11
N PHE A 375 17.51 -8.22 18.90
CA PHE A 375 17.89 -8.36 20.31
C PHE A 375 16.76 -8.94 21.16
N ASP A 376 15.51 -8.50 20.95
CA ASP A 376 14.32 -9.05 21.64
C ASP A 376 14.18 -10.55 21.41
N SER A 377 14.54 -11.05 20.22
CA SER A 377 14.48 -12.50 19.93
C SER A 377 15.51 -13.30 20.71
N ILE A 378 16.73 -12.78 20.83
CA ILE A 378 17.80 -13.42 21.61
C ILE A 378 17.47 -13.35 23.11
N GLU A 379 17.06 -12.18 23.59
CA GLU A 379 16.69 -11.98 25.00
C GLU A 379 15.52 -12.89 25.39
N LYS A 380 14.49 -12.96 24.57
CA LYS A 380 13.36 -13.86 24.81
C LYS A 380 13.79 -15.32 24.84
N TYR A 381 14.70 -15.74 23.97
CA TYR A 381 15.24 -17.10 24.00
C TYR A 381 16.01 -17.36 25.31
N LEU A 382 16.91 -16.47 25.70
CA LEU A 382 17.66 -16.57 26.96
C LEU A 382 16.73 -16.66 28.17
N LEU A 383 15.69 -15.81 28.23
CA LEU A 383 14.68 -15.84 29.29
C LEU A 383 13.87 -17.13 29.28
N GLU A 384 13.45 -17.62 28.11
CA GLU A 384 12.74 -18.90 27.98
C GLU A 384 13.61 -20.06 28.50
N GLN A 385 14.89 -20.11 28.15
CA GLN A 385 15.80 -21.17 28.60
C GLN A 385 16.13 -21.08 30.09
N SER A 386 16.40 -19.87 30.60
CA SER A 386 16.60 -19.64 32.04
C SER A 386 15.39 -20.09 32.86
N ASN A 387 14.18 -19.70 32.44
CA ASN A 387 12.95 -20.15 33.08
C ASN A 387 12.77 -21.67 33.02
N ASN A 388 13.13 -22.32 31.90
CA ASN A 388 13.04 -23.78 31.79
C ASN A 388 13.98 -24.49 32.77
N ILE A 389 15.21 -23.99 32.94
CA ILE A 389 16.16 -24.53 33.92
C ILE A 389 15.67 -24.28 35.35
N GLN A 390 15.15 -23.08 35.63
CA GLN A 390 14.58 -22.76 36.94
C GLN A 390 13.40 -23.68 37.30
N MET A 391 12.50 -23.93 36.34
CA MET A 391 11.42 -24.90 36.51
C MET A 391 11.96 -26.32 36.73
N ALA A 392 13.04 -26.72 36.05
CA ALA A 392 13.66 -28.03 36.26
C ALA A 392 14.29 -28.17 37.65
N LEU A 393 14.85 -27.09 38.20
CA LEU A 393 15.33 -27.03 39.59
C LEU A 393 14.18 -27.19 40.59
N ASP A 394 13.02 -26.58 40.32
CA ASP A 394 11.84 -26.75 41.15
C ASP A 394 11.25 -28.16 41.03
N ASP A 395 11.25 -28.74 39.83
CA ASP A 395 10.79 -30.12 39.60
C ASP A 395 11.63 -31.15 40.35
N LYS A 396 12.94 -30.89 40.52
CA LYS A 396 13.82 -31.76 41.31
C LYS A 396 13.46 -31.85 42.79
N LYS A 397 12.71 -30.88 43.32
CA LYS A 397 12.17 -30.94 44.70
C LYS A 397 11.03 -31.94 44.82
N LEU A 398 10.47 -32.41 43.69
CA LEU A 398 9.39 -33.41 43.62
C LEU A 398 9.97 -34.81 43.36
N GLU A 399 9.15 -35.86 43.55
CA GLU A 399 9.56 -37.24 43.29
C GLU A 399 9.90 -37.45 41.80
N LYS A 400 11.19 -37.67 41.51
CA LYS A 400 11.75 -37.85 40.15
C LYS A 400 10.93 -38.79 39.25
N LYS A 401 10.51 -39.93 39.80
CA LYS A 401 9.78 -40.98 39.07
C LYS A 401 8.38 -40.53 38.63
N ALA A 402 7.71 -39.70 39.43
CA ALA A 402 6.40 -39.14 39.09
C ALA A 402 6.55 -38.11 37.95
N MET A 403 7.59 -37.27 38.01
CA MET A 403 7.88 -36.27 36.98
C MET A 403 8.27 -36.89 35.63
N GLU A 404 9.08 -37.96 35.64
CA GLU A 404 9.44 -38.68 34.41
C GLU A 404 8.22 -39.27 33.69
N ASN A 405 7.31 -39.88 34.43
CA ASN A 405 6.07 -40.40 33.88
C ASN A 405 5.21 -39.29 33.27
N GLN A 406 5.04 -38.18 34.01
CA GLN A 406 4.29 -37.02 33.52
C GLN A 406 4.92 -36.42 32.25
N PHE A 407 6.25 -36.31 32.18
CA PHE A 407 6.92 -35.83 30.97
C PHE A 407 6.76 -36.77 29.79
N ASN A 408 6.85 -38.09 30.00
CA ASN A 408 6.61 -39.06 28.93
C ASN A 408 5.18 -38.97 28.38
N ASP A 409 4.18 -38.84 29.26
CA ASP A 409 2.78 -38.68 28.87
C ASP A 409 2.54 -37.39 28.06
N LEU A 410 3.15 -36.28 28.49
CA LEU A 410 3.08 -35.01 27.79
C LEU A 410 3.79 -35.07 26.41
N LEU A 411 4.97 -35.68 26.33
CA LEU A 411 5.70 -35.85 25.06
C LEU A 411 4.90 -36.71 24.07
N ASN A 412 4.30 -37.80 24.55
CA ASN A 412 3.43 -38.65 23.72
C ASN A 412 2.21 -37.87 23.20
N THR A 413 1.55 -37.09 24.07
CA THR A 413 0.40 -36.26 23.68
C THR A 413 0.79 -35.21 22.63
N LEU A 414 1.93 -34.54 22.82
CA LEU A 414 2.44 -33.55 21.86
C LEU A 414 2.81 -34.18 20.53
N SER A 415 3.39 -35.39 20.53
CA SER A 415 3.70 -36.13 19.29
C SER A 415 2.43 -36.44 18.51
N ILE A 416 1.40 -36.98 19.16
CA ILE A 416 0.11 -37.29 18.53
C ILE A 416 -0.53 -36.03 17.93
N ASN A 417 -0.53 -34.92 18.69
CA ASN A 417 -1.08 -33.65 18.21
C ASN A 417 -0.28 -33.07 17.03
N LYS A 418 1.05 -33.20 17.05
CA LYS A 418 1.90 -32.78 15.94
C LYS A 418 1.57 -33.55 14.68
N ASP A 419 1.50 -34.88 14.78
CA ASP A 419 1.20 -35.76 13.64
C ASP A 419 -0.18 -35.45 13.05
N TYR A 420 -1.18 -35.23 13.91
CA TYR A 420 -2.52 -34.82 13.48
C TYR A 420 -2.51 -33.50 12.69
N ILE A 421 -1.81 -32.48 13.17
CA ILE A 421 -1.72 -31.17 12.51
C ILE A 421 -0.93 -31.26 11.20
N GLU A 422 0.17 -32.02 11.17
CA GLU A 422 0.96 -32.24 9.96
C GLU A 422 0.16 -32.98 8.88
N ASN A 423 -0.63 -33.98 9.27
CA ASN A 423 -1.54 -34.68 8.36
C ASN A 423 -2.63 -33.74 7.84
N THR A 424 -3.23 -32.93 8.70
CA THR A 424 -4.22 -31.91 8.30
C THR A 424 -3.62 -30.90 7.31
N LEU A 425 -2.38 -30.44 7.54
CA LEU A 425 -1.66 -29.57 6.61
C LEU A 425 -1.40 -30.25 5.27
N LYS A 426 -1.04 -31.54 5.26
CA LYS A 426 -0.86 -32.30 4.00
C LYS A 426 -2.17 -32.40 3.24
N GLU A 427 -3.29 -32.63 3.92
CA GLU A 427 -4.62 -32.71 3.30
C GLU A 427 -5.06 -31.36 2.71
N ILE A 428 -4.91 -30.27 3.45
CA ILE A 428 -5.18 -28.90 2.95
C ILE A 428 -4.31 -28.64 1.71
N ASN A 429 -3.00 -28.89 1.80
CA ASN A 429 -2.11 -28.67 0.67
C ASN A 429 -2.44 -29.57 -0.53
N LYS A 430 -2.94 -30.78 -0.31
CA LYS A 430 -3.38 -31.69 -1.39
C LYS A 430 -4.67 -31.18 -2.04
N TYR A 431 -5.61 -30.68 -1.24
CA TYR A 431 -6.91 -30.20 -1.73
C TYR A 431 -6.79 -28.90 -2.52
N PHE A 432 -5.84 -28.02 -2.17
CA PHE A 432 -5.67 -26.70 -2.78
C PHE A 432 -4.48 -26.58 -3.76
N LYS A 433 -3.76 -27.69 -4.05
CA LYS A 433 -2.74 -27.74 -5.12
C LYS A 433 -3.27 -28.27 -6.46
N ASN A 434 -4.47 -28.87 -6.46
CA ASN A 434 -5.22 -29.20 -7.67
C ASN A 434 -6.18 -28.05 -7.99
#